data_AF-A0A821HA22-F1
#
_entry.id   AF-A0A821HA22-F1
#
_cell.length_a   1.000
_cell.length_b   1.000
_cell.length_c   1.000
_cell.angle_alpha   90.00
_cell.angle_beta   90.00
_cell.angle_gamma   90.00
#
_symmetry.space_group_name_H-M   'P 1'
#
loop_
_entity.id
_entity.type
_entity.pdbx_description
1 polymer ?
#
loop_
_entity_poly.entity_id
_entity_poly.type
_entity_poly.pdbx_seq_one_letter_code
_entity_poly.pdbx_strand_id
1 'polypeptide(L)'
;MSSTLRVLFFHGLGSSINGRKSLYLAKHFPNSYTPHLKPYYLLPLAFWRAIIAIYHFKPDIIVGTSFGGFILMLLLQRQVWNGNTILLAPATGLLFKKRLWLPKDHRKNIVIVAGRNDKTVPLEGLTELQQSSRDNIRFLVVEDDHRLNKSMIEQDQLRNLINANSQPPMTTNKINNYFDCIKLWLSCEYLRGIRSNTIKTLFQTNLALKNLRHQLDNEIVDQLNLLEGGFRPDETYLLITTDQVKYVVKYIEYSHSLEHLQSILQFEKLLHDSYEYLCPQIILSSKQQLVIRDDNRFLFIQTFIEGVEPTREILDKDDIYLHKMGHLLAQWRIASREYSSSIQIEEEDRELTDQWWKKQTIQNVDPFLLSNFLECKKYLINLKANFERGLIHNDFHANNSIMTNDGNIFIIDFVDACQSVFVADLATSLFHLLVDQQNGEHRAQAFLQGYQQTTPLIKEEINALDMFVRFKLTLSIIEDLRDSNDTDHPFIQSCFHLLHKLNNHSTLVKNLCLQHYF
;
A
#
# COMPACT_ATOMS: atom_id res chain seq x y z
N MET A 1 -8.11 38.58 -13.68
CA MET A 1 -8.71 37.97 -12.48
C MET A 1 -7.63 37.94 -11.40
N SER A 2 -7.86 38.54 -10.24
CA SER A 2 -6.91 38.44 -9.12
C SER A 2 -6.77 36.96 -8.74
N SER A 3 -5.55 36.42 -8.80
CA SER A 3 -5.29 35.03 -8.44
C SER A 3 -5.68 34.78 -6.99
N THR A 4 -6.58 33.84 -6.74
CA THR A 4 -6.96 33.44 -5.38
C THR A 4 -5.75 32.91 -4.63
N LEU A 5 -5.48 33.45 -3.44
CA LEU A 5 -4.33 33.13 -2.60
C LEU A 5 -4.24 31.63 -2.27
N ARG A 6 -3.07 31.01 -2.51
CA ARG A 6 -2.77 29.60 -2.23
C ARG A 6 -2.17 29.41 -0.83
N VAL A 7 -2.92 28.80 0.07
CA VAL A 7 -2.54 28.60 1.47
C VAL A 7 -2.25 27.12 1.75
N LEU A 8 -0.99 26.77 1.99
CA LEU A 8 -0.62 25.41 2.39
C LEU A 8 -0.55 25.30 3.91
N PHE A 9 -1.19 24.31 4.50
CA PHE A 9 -1.27 24.14 5.95
C PHE A 9 -0.62 22.83 6.44
N PHE A 10 0.33 22.93 7.36
CA PHE A 10 0.95 21.79 8.02
C PHE A 10 0.38 21.62 9.43
N HIS A 11 -0.40 20.54 9.62
CA HIS A 11 -1.12 20.26 10.86
C HIS A 11 -0.20 19.78 12.00
N GLY A 12 -0.64 19.89 13.25
CA GLY A 12 0.13 19.43 14.43
C GLY A 12 0.05 17.91 14.68
N LEU A 13 0.82 17.42 15.66
CA LEU A 13 0.89 16.00 16.06
C LEU A 13 -0.48 15.44 16.46
N GLY A 14 -1.20 16.16 17.33
CA GLY A 14 -2.56 15.81 17.78
C GLY A 14 -3.67 16.35 16.87
N SER A 15 -3.39 16.60 15.59
CA SER A 15 -4.37 17.07 14.59
C SER A 15 -4.27 16.24 13.31
N SER A 16 -5.26 16.37 12.43
CA SER A 16 -5.28 15.77 11.09
C SER A 16 -5.75 16.78 10.05
N ILE A 17 -5.92 16.32 8.81
CA ILE A 17 -6.54 17.06 7.70
C ILE A 17 -7.96 17.56 8.04
N ASN A 18 -8.64 16.94 9.00
CA ASN A 18 -9.98 17.33 9.47
C ASN A 18 -9.93 18.16 10.77
N GLY A 19 -8.75 18.65 11.17
CA GLY A 19 -8.61 19.47 12.37
C GLY A 19 -9.24 20.86 12.22
N ARG A 20 -9.63 21.48 13.34
CA ARG A 20 -10.32 22.80 13.37
C ARG A 20 -9.65 23.87 12.49
N LYS A 21 -8.32 23.97 12.51
CA LYS A 21 -7.57 24.95 11.69
C LYS A 21 -7.59 24.61 10.21
N SER A 22 -7.52 23.33 9.86
CA SER A 22 -7.61 22.89 8.47
C SER A 22 -8.99 23.24 7.91
N LEU A 23 -10.05 22.90 8.65
CA LEU A 23 -11.43 23.22 8.27
C LEU A 23 -11.68 24.74 8.21
N TYR A 24 -11.13 25.50 9.15
CA TYR A 24 -11.17 26.97 9.12
C TYR A 24 -10.49 27.53 7.86
N LEU A 25 -9.30 27.04 7.51
CA LEU A 25 -8.59 27.49 6.31
C LEU A 25 -9.35 27.11 5.04
N ALA A 26 -9.88 25.90 4.94
CA ALA A 26 -10.72 25.46 3.82
C ALA A 26 -11.97 26.34 3.64
N LYS A 27 -12.57 26.78 4.76
CA LYS A 27 -13.74 27.68 4.74
C LYS A 27 -13.39 29.10 4.27
N HIS A 28 -12.24 29.63 4.65
CA HIS A 28 -11.89 31.04 4.42
C HIS A 28 -10.96 31.27 3.21
N PHE A 29 -10.27 30.24 2.74
CA PHE A 29 -9.37 30.26 1.60
C PHE A 29 -9.71 29.09 0.67
N PRO A 30 -10.50 29.31 -0.40
CA PRO A 30 -10.94 28.26 -1.31
C PRO A 30 -9.78 27.48 -1.97
N ASN A 31 -8.63 28.15 -2.13
CA ASN A 31 -7.40 27.54 -2.61
C ASN A 31 -6.46 27.25 -1.43
N SER A 32 -6.90 26.41 -0.50
CA SER A 32 -6.07 25.92 0.59
C SER A 32 -5.89 24.41 0.52
N TYR A 33 -4.74 23.93 0.96
CA TYR A 33 -4.41 22.51 0.96
C TYR A 33 -3.74 22.11 2.28
N THR A 34 -4.16 20.98 2.85
CA THR A 34 -3.57 20.40 4.05
C THR A 34 -3.09 18.99 3.74
N PRO A 35 -1.80 18.76 3.45
CA PRO A 35 -1.28 17.42 3.21
C PRO A 35 -1.32 16.57 4.48
N HIS A 36 -1.47 15.26 4.30
CA HIS A 36 -1.38 14.30 5.40
C HIS A 36 0.09 14.00 5.75
N LEU A 37 0.64 14.68 6.75
CA LEU A 37 2.07 14.57 7.11
C LEU A 37 2.40 13.43 8.10
N LYS A 38 1.39 12.75 8.65
CA LYS A 38 1.57 11.62 9.57
C LYS A 38 1.99 10.34 8.85
N PRO A 39 2.75 9.44 9.48
CA PRO A 39 3.16 9.49 10.89
C PRO A 39 4.38 10.38 11.15
N TYR A 40 4.31 11.21 12.20
CA TYR A 40 5.40 12.11 12.58
C TYR A 40 6.59 11.42 13.24
N TYR A 41 6.44 10.19 13.73
CA TYR A 41 7.56 9.38 14.22
C TYR A 41 8.49 8.96 13.06
N LEU A 42 8.00 8.93 11.82
CA LEU A 42 8.82 8.81 10.61
C LEU A 42 9.10 10.20 10.03
N LEU A 43 9.96 10.95 10.72
CA LEU A 43 10.32 12.32 10.32
C LEU A 43 10.75 12.46 8.84
N PRO A 44 11.52 11.52 8.24
CA PRO A 44 11.85 11.60 6.82
C PRO A 44 10.64 11.51 5.88
N LEU A 45 9.62 10.71 6.23
CA LEU A 45 8.39 10.59 5.45
C LEU A 45 7.54 11.86 5.55
N ALA A 46 7.40 12.42 6.76
CA ALA A 46 6.74 13.71 6.95
C ALA A 46 7.42 14.84 6.18
N PHE A 47 8.77 14.85 6.16
CA PHE A 47 9.56 15.81 5.38
C PHE A 47 9.37 15.63 3.87
N TRP A 48 9.37 14.39 3.37
CA TRP A 48 9.08 14.06 1.98
C TRP A 48 7.71 14.58 1.54
N ARG A 49 6.66 14.24 2.30
CA ARG A 49 5.29 14.66 1.98
C ARG A 49 5.14 16.18 1.97
N ALA A 50 5.85 16.89 2.84
CA ALA A 50 5.86 18.34 2.84
C ALA A 50 6.56 18.94 1.61
N ILE A 51 7.70 18.36 1.17
CA ILE A 51 8.39 18.78 -0.06
C ILE A 51 7.49 18.59 -1.28
N ILE A 52 6.86 17.41 -1.41
CA ILE A 52 5.94 17.08 -2.51
C ILE A 52 4.73 18.01 -2.51
N ALA A 53 4.17 18.29 -1.34
CA ALA A 53 3.06 19.24 -1.22
C ALA A 53 3.45 20.65 -1.72
N ILE A 54 4.65 21.14 -1.37
CA ILE A 54 5.14 22.44 -1.86
C ILE A 54 5.32 22.41 -3.38
N TYR A 55 5.88 21.33 -3.93
CA TYR A 55 6.14 21.19 -5.37
C TYR A 55 4.85 21.26 -6.21
N HIS A 56 3.85 20.44 -5.86
CA HIS A 56 2.60 20.37 -6.63
C HIS A 56 1.71 21.59 -6.38
N PHE A 57 1.55 22.00 -5.13
CA PHE A 57 0.60 23.05 -4.76
C PHE A 57 1.14 24.45 -5.07
N LYS A 58 2.47 24.62 -5.08
CA LYS A 58 3.17 25.90 -5.31
C LYS A 58 2.61 27.02 -4.43
N PRO A 59 2.60 26.88 -3.09
CA PRO A 59 1.92 27.84 -2.21
C PRO A 59 2.45 29.26 -2.33
N ASP A 60 1.58 30.23 -2.02
CA ASP A 60 1.98 31.64 -1.84
C ASP A 60 2.39 31.91 -0.38
N ILE A 61 1.82 31.14 0.54
CA ILE A 61 2.10 31.17 1.98
C ILE A 61 1.94 29.77 2.59
N ILE A 62 2.81 29.43 3.55
CA ILE A 62 2.69 28.20 4.34
C ILE A 62 2.40 28.53 5.80
N VAL A 63 1.40 27.88 6.37
CA VAL A 63 1.04 27.97 7.78
C VAL A 63 1.37 26.64 8.45
N GLY A 64 2.20 26.64 9.49
CA GLY A 64 2.54 25.43 10.25
C GLY A 64 2.17 25.56 11.72
N THR A 65 1.51 24.55 12.29
CA THR A 65 1.16 24.55 13.73
C THR A 65 1.87 23.43 14.49
N SER A 66 2.36 23.70 15.70
CA SER A 66 2.97 22.69 16.57
C SER A 66 4.04 21.89 15.82
N PHE A 67 3.91 20.56 15.72
CA PHE A 67 4.83 19.70 14.97
C PHE A 67 4.88 20.01 13.45
N GLY A 68 3.78 20.43 12.83
CA GLY A 68 3.79 20.92 11.44
C GLY A 68 4.61 22.21 11.30
N GLY A 69 4.64 23.04 12.34
CA GLY A 69 5.54 24.19 12.45
C GLY A 69 7.01 23.78 12.52
N PHE A 70 7.33 22.71 13.26
CA PHE A 70 8.68 22.13 13.29
C PHE A 70 9.15 21.66 11.90
N ILE A 71 8.30 20.94 11.15
CA ILE A 71 8.61 20.55 9.77
C ILE A 71 8.87 21.78 8.90
N LEU A 72 8.03 22.82 9.01
CA LEU A 72 8.19 24.05 8.25
C LEU A 72 9.50 24.78 8.55
N MET A 73 9.91 24.82 9.82
CA MET A 73 11.19 25.39 10.23
C MET A 73 12.37 24.64 9.60
N LEU A 74 12.32 23.30 9.54
CA LEU A 74 13.35 22.50 8.85
C LEU A 74 13.41 22.84 7.36
N LEU A 75 12.26 22.97 6.70
CA LEU A 75 12.19 23.32 5.27
C LEU A 75 12.78 24.71 5.01
N LEU A 76 12.55 25.67 5.90
CA LEU A 76 13.15 27.01 5.86
C LEU A 76 14.67 26.97 6.04
N GLN A 77 15.18 26.24 7.04
CA GLN A 77 16.62 26.10 7.28
C GLN A 77 17.36 25.47 6.10
N ARG A 78 16.71 24.52 5.42
CA ARG A 78 17.24 23.85 4.23
C ARG A 78 17.00 24.61 2.94
N GLN A 79 16.35 25.77 3.00
CA GLN A 79 15.99 26.58 1.84
C GLN A 79 15.15 25.81 0.81
N VAL A 80 14.39 24.80 1.26
CA VAL A 80 13.37 24.11 0.45
C VAL A 80 12.21 25.06 0.20
N TRP A 81 11.80 25.74 1.28
CA TRP A 81 10.84 26.82 1.26
C TRP A 81 11.55 28.11 1.65
N ASN A 82 11.21 29.22 0.99
CA ASN A 82 11.75 30.54 1.28
C ASN A 82 10.70 31.66 1.23
N GLY A 83 9.42 31.32 1.06
CA GLY A 83 8.31 32.28 0.96
C GLY A 83 7.65 32.62 2.31
N ASN A 84 6.50 33.30 2.23
CA ASN A 84 5.77 33.78 3.41
C ASN A 84 5.38 32.63 4.33
N THR A 85 5.55 32.84 5.63
CA THR A 85 5.41 31.77 6.62
C THR A 85 4.72 32.26 7.89
N ILE A 86 3.73 31.51 8.36
CA ILE A 86 3.12 31.71 9.67
C ILE A 86 3.33 30.45 10.51
N LEU A 87 3.96 30.60 11.67
CA LEU A 87 4.23 29.54 12.64
C LEU A 87 3.33 29.73 13.87
N LEU A 88 2.42 28.80 14.09
CA LEU A 88 1.45 28.81 15.19
C LEU A 88 1.91 27.86 16.30
N ALA A 89 2.43 28.39 17.40
CA ALA A 89 3.02 27.65 18.51
C ALA A 89 3.93 26.49 18.01
N PRO A 90 4.95 26.78 17.17
CA PRO A 90 5.75 25.73 16.54
C PRO A 90 6.54 24.96 17.60
N ALA A 91 6.65 23.65 17.45
CA ALA A 91 7.47 22.86 18.38
C ALA A 91 8.96 23.20 18.18
N THR A 92 9.63 23.68 19.25
CA THR A 92 11.02 24.16 19.21
C THR A 92 12.00 23.29 20.01
N GLY A 93 13.29 23.66 19.97
CA GLY A 93 14.43 22.90 20.50
C GLY A 93 14.46 22.63 22.01
N LEU A 94 13.53 23.14 22.81
CA LEU A 94 13.34 22.68 24.20
C LEU A 94 12.71 21.28 24.26
N LEU A 95 11.95 20.87 23.23
CA LEU A 95 11.38 19.52 23.09
C LEU A 95 12.32 18.55 22.34
N PHE A 96 13.27 19.08 21.57
CA PHE A 96 14.20 18.30 20.74
C PHE A 96 15.61 18.84 20.92
N LYS A 97 16.58 18.05 21.39
CA LYS A 97 17.98 18.42 21.75
C LYS A 97 18.83 19.14 20.65
N LYS A 98 18.25 19.66 19.57
CA LYS A 98 18.90 20.39 18.47
C LYS A 98 18.50 21.86 18.45
N ARG A 99 19.48 22.75 18.21
CA ARG A 99 19.24 24.19 18.00
C ARG A 99 18.58 24.44 16.64
N LEU A 100 17.30 24.79 16.65
CA LEU A 100 16.61 25.34 15.49
C LEU A 100 16.89 26.85 15.37
N TRP A 101 16.88 27.36 14.14
CA TRP A 101 17.09 28.77 13.80
C TRP A 101 16.29 29.08 12.53
N LEU A 102 15.89 30.34 12.34
CA LEU A 102 15.17 30.79 11.16
C LEU A 102 16.10 31.64 10.26
N PRO A 103 15.97 31.55 8.92
CA PRO A 103 16.82 32.28 7.99
C PRO A 103 16.77 33.80 8.18
N LYS A 104 17.94 34.45 8.22
CA LYS A 104 18.12 35.90 8.48
C LYS A 104 17.85 36.83 7.28
N ASP A 105 17.35 36.30 6.17
CA ASP A 105 17.29 37.01 4.88
C ASP A 105 16.18 38.09 4.85
N HIS A 106 16.53 39.31 4.43
CA HIS A 106 15.74 40.55 4.51
C HIS A 106 14.48 40.62 3.62
N ARG A 107 14.18 39.55 2.87
CA ARG A 107 13.09 39.53 1.88
C ARG A 107 11.84 38.75 2.32
N LYS A 108 11.73 38.36 3.59
CA LYS A 108 10.81 37.30 4.03
C LYS A 108 9.88 37.75 5.16
N ASN A 109 8.58 37.46 5.02
CA ASN A 109 7.59 37.65 6.08
C ASN A 109 7.42 36.34 6.86
N ILE A 110 8.15 36.20 7.97
CA ILE A 110 7.95 35.10 8.91
C ILE A 110 7.23 35.66 10.15
N VAL A 111 6.05 35.11 10.44
CA VAL A 111 5.29 35.42 11.66
C VAL A 111 5.34 34.23 12.60
N ILE A 112 5.69 34.46 13.86
CA ILE A 112 5.54 33.47 14.93
C ILE A 112 4.43 33.96 15.86
N VAL A 113 3.47 33.08 16.14
CA VAL A 113 2.39 33.32 17.10
C VAL A 113 2.58 32.37 18.28
N ALA A 114 2.64 32.94 19.49
CA ALA A 114 2.78 32.22 20.74
C ALA A 114 1.59 32.48 21.67
N GLY A 115 1.07 31.44 22.32
CA GLY A 115 0.04 31.58 23.35
C GLY A 115 0.69 31.88 24.70
N ARG A 116 0.26 32.94 25.40
CA ARG A 116 0.79 33.26 26.74
C ARG A 116 0.57 32.12 27.73
N ASN A 117 -0.50 31.34 27.56
CA ASN A 117 -0.88 30.24 28.44
C ASN A 117 -0.51 28.86 27.84
N ASP A 118 0.41 28.82 26.88
CA ASP A 118 0.89 27.58 26.27
C ASP A 118 1.77 26.78 27.26
N LYS A 119 1.26 25.62 27.71
CA LYS A 119 1.98 24.69 28.59
C LYS A 119 2.75 23.60 27.84
N THR A 120 2.59 23.50 26.52
CA THR A 120 3.20 22.47 25.67
C THR A 120 4.49 22.98 25.02
N VAL A 121 4.48 24.21 24.51
CA VAL A 121 5.64 24.89 23.95
C VAL A 121 5.91 26.13 24.80
N PRO A 122 6.94 26.10 25.67
CA PRO A 122 7.26 27.24 26.54
C PRO A 122 7.57 28.51 25.73
N LEU A 123 7.05 29.64 26.21
CA LEU A 123 7.23 30.95 25.56
C LEU A 123 8.71 31.35 25.51
N GLU A 124 9.50 30.96 26.51
CA GLU A 124 10.95 31.20 26.56
C GLU A 124 11.64 30.60 25.34
N GLY A 125 11.29 29.37 24.96
CA GLY A 125 11.90 28.69 23.80
C GLY A 125 11.58 29.37 22.46
N LEU A 126 10.39 29.95 22.33
CA LEU A 126 10.00 30.73 21.15
C LEU A 126 10.69 32.10 21.14
N THR A 127 10.88 32.70 22.32
CA THR A 127 11.62 33.97 22.49
C THR A 127 13.09 33.79 22.12
N GLU A 128 13.74 32.70 22.54
CA GLU A 128 15.11 32.34 22.15
C GLU A 128 15.24 32.12 20.64
N LEU A 129 14.27 31.42 20.02
CA LEU A 129 14.24 31.23 18.57
C LEU A 129 14.15 32.57 17.83
N GLN A 130 13.32 33.49 18.31
CA GLN A 130 13.21 34.84 17.74
C GLN A 130 14.52 35.62 17.91
N GLN A 131 15.11 35.61 19.12
CA GLN A 131 16.35 36.33 19.43
C GLN A 131 17.54 35.84 18.60
N SER A 132 17.63 34.53 18.36
CA SER A 132 18.68 33.92 17.54
C SER A 132 18.53 34.19 16.03
N SER A 133 17.35 34.64 15.59
CA SER A 133 16.97 34.72 14.17
C SER A 133 16.61 36.15 13.68
N ARG A 134 17.06 37.20 14.40
CA ARG A 134 16.60 38.61 14.35
C ARG A 134 16.55 39.35 12.99
N ASP A 135 15.81 40.48 13.07
CA ASP A 135 15.44 41.60 12.18
C ASP A 135 14.24 41.46 11.23
N ASN A 136 13.83 40.26 10.79
CA ASN A 136 12.69 40.12 9.86
C ASN A 136 11.58 39.14 10.33
N ILE A 137 11.52 38.85 11.64
CA ILE A 137 10.51 37.95 12.21
C ILE A 137 9.54 38.76 13.06
N ARG A 138 8.26 38.72 12.67
CA ARG A 138 7.18 39.28 13.46
C ARG A 138 6.77 38.29 14.55
N PHE A 139 6.96 38.66 15.81
CA PHE A 139 6.60 37.83 16.96
C PHE A 139 5.32 38.38 17.61
N LEU A 140 4.29 37.54 17.71
CA LEU A 140 2.99 37.89 18.29
C LEU A 140 2.71 36.99 19.48
N VAL A 141 2.56 37.59 20.65
CA VAL A 141 2.09 36.89 21.86
C VAL A 141 0.62 37.21 22.04
N VAL A 142 -0.22 36.17 22.16
CA VAL A 142 -1.67 36.29 22.32
C VAL A 142 -2.14 35.64 23.62
N GLU A 143 -3.24 36.15 24.18
CA GLU A 143 -3.86 35.61 25.40
C GLU A 143 -4.65 34.32 25.11
N ASP A 144 -3.92 33.22 24.88
CA ASP A 144 -4.48 31.94 24.46
C ASP A 144 -3.61 30.75 24.92
N ASP A 145 -4.13 29.53 24.73
CA ASP A 145 -3.44 28.26 25.02
C ASP A 145 -2.60 27.74 23.83
N HIS A 146 -2.01 26.54 23.96
CA HIS A 146 -1.25 25.90 22.89
C HIS A 146 -2.03 25.73 21.57
N ARG A 147 -3.35 25.52 21.68
CA ARG A 147 -4.19 25.32 20.51
C ARG A 147 -4.43 26.65 19.80
N LEU A 148 -4.33 27.81 20.43
CA LEU A 148 -4.53 29.12 19.79
C LEU A 148 -5.92 29.27 19.12
N ASN A 149 -6.93 28.49 19.53
CA ASN A 149 -8.22 28.48 18.82
C ASN A 149 -8.98 29.79 19.02
N LYS A 150 -8.95 30.36 20.24
CA LYS A 150 -9.69 31.58 20.56
C LYS A 150 -9.19 32.78 19.75
N SER A 151 -7.88 32.95 19.68
CA SER A 151 -7.26 34.08 18.99
C SER A 151 -7.24 33.84 17.48
N MET A 152 -6.78 32.67 17.02
CA MET A 152 -6.55 32.45 15.58
C MET A 152 -7.84 32.13 14.81
N ILE A 153 -8.80 31.42 15.41
CA ILE A 153 -10.04 31.00 14.74
C ILE A 153 -11.21 31.90 15.17
N GLU A 154 -11.52 31.98 16.47
CA GLU A 154 -12.74 32.65 16.94
C GLU A 154 -12.69 34.16 16.72
N GLN A 155 -11.51 34.79 16.84
CA GLN A 155 -11.29 36.21 16.56
C GLN A 155 -10.82 36.50 15.12
N ASP A 156 -10.86 35.50 14.22
CA ASP A 156 -10.48 35.61 12.80
C ASP A 156 -9.04 36.12 12.55
N GLN A 157 -8.16 36.09 13.56
CA GLN A 157 -6.82 36.65 13.43
C GLN A 157 -5.95 35.89 12.44
N LEU A 158 -6.16 34.57 12.26
CA LEU A 158 -5.38 33.79 11.30
C LEU A 158 -5.62 34.25 9.87
N ARG A 159 -6.89 34.50 9.50
CA ARG A 159 -7.24 35.04 8.18
C ARG A 159 -6.62 36.42 7.97
N ASN A 160 -6.70 37.29 8.98
CA ASN A 160 -6.10 38.62 8.93
C ASN A 160 -4.57 38.55 8.75
N LEU A 161 -3.90 37.64 9.45
CA LEU A 161 -2.46 37.43 9.31
C LEU A 161 -2.11 36.91 7.92
N ILE A 162 -2.85 35.93 7.39
CA ILE A 162 -2.60 35.40 6.05
C ILE A 162 -2.73 36.51 4.98
N ASN A 163 -3.82 37.29 5.03
CA ASN A 163 -4.06 38.38 4.09
C ASN A 163 -3.02 39.51 4.21
N ALA A 164 -2.54 39.80 5.42
CA ALA A 164 -1.52 40.82 5.62
C ALA A 164 -0.11 40.38 5.16
N ASN A 165 0.14 39.06 5.06
CA ASN A 165 1.45 38.50 4.71
C ASN A 165 1.47 37.85 3.32
N SER A 166 0.47 38.10 2.47
CA SER A 166 0.29 37.42 1.18
C SER A 166 1.03 38.06 -0.01
N GLN A 167 2.16 38.74 0.21
CA GLN A 167 2.91 39.31 -0.91
C GLN A 167 3.46 38.20 -1.84
N PRO A 168 3.44 38.36 -3.17
CA PRO A 168 3.90 37.33 -4.08
C PRO A 168 5.38 36.96 -3.81
N PRO A 169 5.74 35.66 -3.79
CA PRO A 169 7.12 35.26 -3.58
C PRO A 169 8.01 35.80 -4.69
N MET A 170 9.01 36.63 -4.36
CA MET A 170 9.93 37.25 -5.32
C MET A 170 11.05 36.32 -5.83
N THR A 171 11.09 35.05 -5.43
CA THR A 171 12.19 34.14 -5.79
C THR A 171 11.69 32.80 -6.33
N THR A 172 12.42 32.28 -7.31
CA THR A 172 12.37 30.90 -7.79
C THR A 172 12.59 29.92 -6.63
N ASN A 173 11.63 29.03 -6.39
CA ASN A 173 11.81 27.91 -5.46
C ASN A 173 13.03 27.09 -5.90
N LYS A 174 13.80 26.53 -4.95
CA LYS A 174 14.85 25.54 -5.28
C LYS A 174 14.28 24.24 -5.86
N ILE A 175 12.96 24.07 -5.80
CA ILE A 175 12.24 22.96 -6.39
C ILE A 175 11.75 23.40 -7.77
N ASN A 176 12.53 23.13 -8.82
CA ASN A 176 12.13 23.35 -10.20
C ASN A 176 11.52 22.09 -10.81
N ASN A 177 11.87 20.92 -10.27
CA ASN A 177 11.40 19.62 -10.71
C ASN A 177 11.40 18.62 -9.54
N TYR A 178 10.89 17.43 -9.80
CA TYR A 178 10.83 16.34 -8.83
C TYR A 178 12.23 15.85 -8.37
N PHE A 179 13.28 15.99 -9.18
CA PHE A 179 14.65 15.66 -8.75
C PHE A 179 15.17 16.60 -7.67
N ASP A 180 14.78 17.87 -7.70
CA ASP A 180 15.10 18.82 -6.63
C ASP A 180 14.40 18.41 -5.32
N CYS A 181 13.17 17.88 -5.39
CA CYS A 181 12.50 17.29 -4.24
C CYS A 181 13.33 16.15 -3.62
N ILE A 182 13.82 15.23 -4.45
CA ILE A 182 14.63 14.09 -4.03
C ILE A 182 15.97 14.54 -3.43
N LYS A 183 16.69 15.45 -4.09
CA LYS A 183 17.96 16.00 -3.57
C LYS A 183 17.78 16.67 -2.21
N LEU A 184 16.71 17.45 -2.06
CA LEU A 184 16.40 18.14 -0.81
C LEU A 184 16.00 17.16 0.29
N TRP A 185 15.22 16.12 -0.04
CA TRP A 185 14.89 15.04 0.87
C TRP A 185 16.13 14.29 1.34
N LEU A 186 17.02 13.86 0.43
CA LEU A 186 18.28 13.17 0.72
C LEU A 186 19.25 14.01 1.56
N SER A 187 19.19 15.34 1.45
CA SER A 187 20.02 16.23 2.25
C SER A 187 19.64 16.21 3.74
N CYS A 188 18.43 15.76 4.10
CA CYS A 188 17.92 15.77 5.46
C CYS A 188 18.85 14.97 6.39
N GLU A 189 19.56 15.65 7.30
CA GLU A 189 20.59 15.03 8.16
C GLU A 189 20.01 13.98 9.12
N TYR A 190 18.70 13.97 9.33
CA TYR A 190 18.02 12.90 10.06
C TYR A 190 18.10 11.54 9.34
N LEU A 191 18.35 11.51 8.02
CA LEU A 191 18.64 10.29 7.26
C LEU A 191 20.07 9.77 7.51
N ARG A 192 21.04 10.62 7.88
CA ARG A 192 22.42 10.18 8.16
C ARG A 192 22.55 9.36 9.44
N GLY A 193 21.59 9.49 10.36
CA GLY A 193 21.51 8.70 11.59
C GLY A 193 20.62 7.45 11.48
N ILE A 194 19.88 7.27 10.39
CA ILE A 194 18.98 6.13 10.20
C ILE A 194 19.67 5.12 9.28
N ARG A 195 20.32 4.12 9.87
CA ARG A 195 20.72 2.89 9.19
C ARG A 195 19.49 1.99 8.93
N SER A 196 18.42 2.48 8.29
CA SER A 196 17.32 1.60 7.90
C SER A 196 17.52 1.13 6.47
N ASN A 197 17.44 -0.19 6.27
CA ASN A 197 17.46 -0.83 4.96
C ASN A 197 16.40 -0.20 4.05
N THR A 198 15.24 0.19 4.58
CA THR A 198 14.14 0.85 3.86
C THR A 198 14.55 2.11 3.07
N ILE A 199 15.47 2.93 3.60
CA ILE A 199 15.92 4.16 2.90
C ILE A 199 16.91 3.82 1.78
N LYS A 200 17.75 2.80 1.98
CA LYS A 200 18.59 2.25 0.91
C LYS A 200 17.75 1.64 -0.19
N THR A 201 16.72 0.87 0.16
CA THR A 201 15.76 0.28 -0.78
C THR A 201 15.06 1.39 -1.57
N LEU A 202 14.44 2.39 -0.92
CA LEU A 202 13.82 3.53 -1.61
C LEU A 202 14.77 4.31 -2.54
N PHE A 203 16.05 4.45 -2.17
CA PHE A 203 17.07 5.09 -3.02
C PHE A 203 17.46 4.23 -4.22
N GLN A 204 17.67 2.92 -4.02
CA GLN A 204 17.93 1.96 -5.09
C GLN A 204 16.73 1.87 -6.04
N THR A 205 15.52 1.82 -5.49
CA THR A 205 14.28 1.82 -6.26
C THR A 205 14.12 3.10 -7.07
N ASN A 206 14.39 4.29 -6.53
CA ASN A 206 14.35 5.52 -7.34
C ASN A 206 15.43 5.58 -8.43
N LEU A 207 16.62 5.01 -8.19
CA LEU A 207 17.68 4.91 -9.19
C LEU A 207 17.30 3.90 -10.29
N ALA A 208 16.68 2.78 -9.92
CA ALA A 208 16.13 1.79 -10.82
C ALA A 208 14.96 2.35 -11.63
N LEU A 209 14.02 3.08 -11.01
CA LEU A 209 12.92 3.78 -11.67
C LEU A 209 13.43 4.84 -12.66
N LYS A 210 14.58 5.47 -12.37
CA LYS A 210 15.27 6.38 -13.31
C LYS A 210 15.87 5.61 -14.50
N ASN A 211 16.50 4.47 -14.27
CA ASN A 211 16.98 3.59 -15.34
C ASN A 211 15.81 3.04 -16.16
N LEU A 212 14.67 2.76 -15.53
CA LEU A 212 13.41 2.39 -16.17
C LEU A 212 12.91 3.47 -17.13
N ARG A 213 12.87 4.72 -16.69
CA ARG A 213 12.46 5.86 -17.54
C ARG A 213 13.39 6.00 -18.75
N HIS A 214 14.68 5.72 -18.57
CA HIS A 214 15.61 5.64 -19.69
C HIS A 214 15.37 4.43 -20.61
N GLN A 215 14.83 3.31 -20.11
CA GLN A 215 14.47 2.13 -20.89
C GLN A 215 13.09 2.23 -21.57
N LEU A 216 12.17 3.02 -21.01
CA LEU A 216 10.77 3.21 -21.46
C LEU A 216 10.56 4.44 -22.37
N ASP A 217 11.66 5.08 -22.79
CA ASP A 217 11.70 6.34 -23.53
C ASP A 217 11.10 7.54 -22.75
N ASN A 218 11.94 8.53 -22.45
CA ASN A 218 11.56 9.65 -21.58
C ASN A 218 10.45 10.53 -22.17
N GLU A 219 10.18 10.43 -23.47
CA GLU A 219 9.13 11.20 -24.16
C GLU A 219 7.72 10.64 -23.95
N ILE A 220 7.59 9.38 -23.48
CA ILE A 220 6.31 8.68 -23.37
C ILE A 220 5.74 8.73 -21.94
N VAL A 221 6.57 8.94 -20.92
CA VAL A 221 6.16 8.86 -19.50
C VAL A 221 5.84 10.24 -18.92
N ASP A 222 4.58 10.49 -18.55
CA ASP A 222 4.13 11.70 -17.84
C ASP A 222 4.31 11.55 -16.32
N GLN A 223 3.77 10.49 -15.72
CA GLN A 223 3.80 10.27 -14.27
C GLN A 223 4.19 8.84 -13.91
N LEU A 224 4.82 8.70 -12.76
CA LEU A 224 5.11 7.41 -12.14
C LEU A 224 4.90 7.56 -10.63
N ASN A 225 3.77 7.07 -10.16
CA ASN A 225 3.31 7.24 -8.80
C ASN A 225 3.34 5.89 -8.09
N LEU A 226 3.67 5.87 -6.81
CA LEU A 226 3.51 4.66 -6.02
C LEU A 226 2.02 4.29 -5.97
N LEU A 227 1.69 3.04 -6.25
CA LEU A 227 0.35 2.50 -6.08
C LEU A 227 0.31 1.75 -4.75
N GLU A 228 -0.67 2.05 -3.90
CA GLU A 228 -0.89 1.26 -2.68
C GLU A 228 -1.35 -0.15 -3.10
N GLY A 229 -0.66 -1.18 -2.60
CA GLY A 229 -0.87 -2.58 -3.00
C GLY A 229 0.46 -3.30 -3.30
N GLY A 230 0.65 -4.49 -2.75
CA GLY A 230 1.90 -5.28 -2.81
C GLY A 230 2.52 -5.52 -1.42
N PHE A 231 3.30 -6.61 -1.28
CA PHE A 231 3.91 -7.01 -0.01
C PHE A 231 4.82 -5.93 0.58
N ARG A 232 5.51 -5.15 -0.27
CA ARG A 232 6.32 -4.01 0.16
C ARG A 232 5.86 -2.70 -0.46
N PRO A 233 5.99 -1.58 0.27
CA PRO A 233 5.50 -0.26 -0.14
C PRO A 233 6.30 0.37 -1.30
N ASP A 234 7.16 -0.37 -1.99
CA ASP A 234 7.98 0.13 -3.10
C ASP A 234 8.04 -0.85 -4.29
N GLU A 235 7.03 -1.71 -4.41
CA GLU A 235 7.00 -2.78 -5.42
C GLU A 235 5.98 -2.55 -6.54
N THR A 236 4.96 -1.72 -6.34
CA THR A 236 3.90 -1.48 -7.32
C THR A 236 3.77 0.01 -7.62
N TYR A 237 3.76 0.37 -8.90
CA TYR A 237 3.67 1.75 -9.36
C TYR A 237 2.61 1.92 -10.44
N LEU A 238 1.90 3.04 -10.40
CA LEU A 238 1.06 3.52 -11.48
C LEU A 238 1.90 4.37 -12.42
N LEU A 239 2.06 3.89 -13.65
CA LEU A 239 2.65 4.63 -14.76
C LEU A 239 1.53 5.29 -15.57
N ILE A 240 1.67 6.58 -15.84
CA ILE A 240 0.76 7.33 -16.73
C ILE A 240 1.61 7.89 -17.87
N THR A 241 1.22 7.58 -19.10
CA THR A 241 1.90 8.07 -20.30
C THR A 241 1.43 9.48 -20.67
N THR A 242 2.14 10.13 -21.61
CA THR A 242 1.83 11.49 -22.06
C THR A 242 0.46 11.60 -22.73
N ASP A 243 -0.02 10.54 -23.37
CA ASP A 243 -1.37 10.37 -23.90
C ASP A 243 -2.40 9.89 -22.87
N GLN A 244 -2.05 9.90 -21.57
CA GLN A 244 -2.90 9.57 -20.42
C GLN A 244 -3.32 8.08 -20.34
N VAL A 245 -2.61 7.18 -21.00
CA VAL A 245 -2.78 5.74 -20.82
C VAL A 245 -2.12 5.30 -19.52
N LYS A 246 -2.77 4.38 -18.79
CA LYS A 246 -2.32 3.91 -17.48
C LYS A 246 -1.79 2.48 -17.55
N TYR A 247 -0.71 2.23 -16.82
CA TYR A 247 -0.11 0.91 -16.64
C TYR A 247 0.26 0.68 -15.18
N VAL A 248 0.36 -0.59 -14.80
CA VAL A 248 0.94 -1.00 -13.54
C VAL A 248 2.36 -1.50 -13.79
N VAL A 249 3.32 -0.96 -13.05
CA VAL A 249 4.72 -1.37 -13.07
C VAL A 249 4.99 -2.13 -11.78
N LYS A 250 5.39 -3.40 -11.91
CA LYS A 250 5.80 -4.26 -10.80
C LYS A 250 7.32 -4.29 -10.77
N TYR A 251 7.91 -3.82 -9.68
CA TYR A 251 9.35 -3.81 -9.41
C TYR A 251 9.63 -4.56 -8.10
N ILE A 252 9.55 -5.88 -8.18
CA ILE A 252 9.44 -6.77 -7.03
C ILE A 252 10.79 -7.37 -6.64
N GLU A 253 10.99 -7.62 -5.34
CA GLU A 253 11.92 -8.69 -4.95
C GLU A 253 11.25 -10.04 -5.19
N TYR A 254 11.99 -10.99 -5.74
CA TYR A 254 11.46 -12.32 -6.02
C TYR A 254 12.46 -13.37 -5.59
N SER A 255 12.02 -14.34 -4.79
CA SER A 255 12.86 -15.38 -4.19
C SER A 255 13.25 -16.48 -5.18
N HIS A 256 12.52 -16.63 -6.27
CA HIS A 256 12.74 -17.67 -7.29
C HIS A 256 13.53 -17.13 -8.50
N SER A 257 13.78 -18.01 -9.47
CA SER A 257 14.59 -17.68 -10.65
C SER A 257 13.86 -16.77 -11.65
N LEU A 258 14.63 -16.16 -12.56
CA LEU A 258 14.08 -15.38 -13.68
C LEU A 258 13.16 -16.25 -14.55
N GLU A 259 13.55 -17.50 -14.79
CA GLU A 259 12.83 -18.47 -15.61
C GLU A 259 11.49 -18.83 -14.98
N HIS A 260 11.44 -18.93 -13.65
CA HIS A 260 10.19 -19.16 -12.91
C HIS A 260 9.22 -17.99 -13.05
N LEU A 261 9.70 -16.75 -12.87
CA LEU A 261 8.85 -15.58 -13.08
C LEU A 261 8.42 -15.44 -14.55
N GLN A 262 9.31 -15.76 -15.49
CA GLN A 262 8.98 -15.77 -16.91
C GLN A 262 7.87 -16.77 -17.26
N SER A 263 7.86 -17.97 -16.67
CA SER A 263 6.78 -18.94 -16.94
C SER A 263 5.43 -18.46 -16.39
N ILE A 264 5.41 -17.82 -15.22
CA ILE A 264 4.19 -17.20 -14.68
C ILE A 264 3.66 -16.11 -15.62
N LEU A 265 4.52 -15.18 -16.05
CA LEU A 265 4.11 -14.09 -16.94
C LEU A 265 3.73 -14.56 -18.35
N GLN A 266 4.33 -15.66 -18.83
CA GLN A 266 3.92 -16.33 -20.05
C GLN A 266 2.51 -16.91 -19.91
N PHE A 267 2.21 -17.52 -18.76
CA PHE A 267 0.88 -18.05 -18.49
C PHE A 267 -0.17 -16.94 -18.40
N GLU A 268 0.13 -15.84 -17.70
CA GLU A 268 -0.76 -14.67 -17.64
C GLU A 268 -1.05 -14.11 -19.04
N LYS A 269 -0.01 -13.99 -19.88
CA LYS A 269 -0.17 -13.57 -21.27
C LYS A 269 -1.02 -14.56 -22.08
N LEU A 270 -0.81 -15.87 -21.90
CA LEU A 270 -1.60 -16.92 -22.57
C LEU A 270 -3.08 -16.85 -22.16
N LEU A 271 -3.36 -16.67 -20.87
CA LEU A 271 -4.71 -16.50 -20.33
C LEU A 271 -5.43 -15.34 -21.02
N HIS A 272 -4.80 -14.17 -21.08
CA HIS A 272 -5.32 -12.99 -21.75
C HIS A 272 -5.54 -13.22 -23.26
N ASP A 273 -4.50 -13.70 -23.96
CA ASP A 273 -4.50 -13.75 -25.43
C ASP A 273 -5.36 -14.90 -26.00
N SER A 274 -5.50 -16.03 -25.28
CA SER A 274 -6.04 -17.28 -25.84
C SER A 274 -7.28 -17.83 -25.13
N TYR A 275 -7.53 -17.43 -23.88
CA TYR A 275 -8.69 -17.93 -23.12
C TYR A 275 -9.73 -16.84 -22.84
N GLU A 276 -9.57 -15.64 -23.41
CA GLU A 276 -10.39 -14.45 -23.10
C GLU A 276 -10.51 -14.23 -21.58
N TYR A 277 -9.48 -14.64 -20.84
CA TYR A 277 -9.48 -14.55 -19.39
C TYR A 277 -9.29 -13.10 -18.98
N LEU A 278 -10.14 -12.63 -18.07
CA LEU A 278 -10.09 -11.26 -17.58
C LEU A 278 -8.95 -11.10 -16.58
N CYS A 279 -7.77 -10.75 -17.08
CA CYS A 279 -6.60 -10.37 -16.30
C CYS A 279 -5.85 -9.21 -16.98
N PRO A 280 -4.93 -8.53 -16.27
CA PRO A 280 -4.02 -7.58 -16.87
C PRO A 280 -3.26 -8.20 -18.06
N GLN A 281 -3.02 -7.38 -19.08
CA GLN A 281 -2.21 -7.78 -20.21
C GLN A 281 -0.76 -7.43 -19.93
N ILE A 282 0.14 -8.40 -20.02
CA ILE A 282 1.59 -8.15 -19.90
C ILE A 282 2.09 -7.35 -21.11
N ILE A 283 2.78 -6.25 -20.82
CA ILE A 283 3.42 -5.39 -21.81
C ILE A 283 4.88 -5.83 -21.99
N LEU A 284 5.20 -6.24 -23.21
CA LEU A 284 6.57 -6.63 -23.57
C LEU A 284 7.48 -5.40 -23.68
N SER A 285 8.72 -5.56 -23.23
CA SER A 285 9.76 -4.56 -23.48
C SER A 285 10.08 -4.42 -24.98
N SER A 286 10.82 -3.38 -25.35
CA SER A 286 11.31 -3.19 -26.73
C SER A 286 12.17 -4.35 -27.26
N LYS A 287 12.74 -5.16 -26.37
CA LYS A 287 13.48 -6.39 -26.69
C LYS A 287 12.62 -7.66 -26.69
N GLN A 288 11.29 -7.53 -26.68
CA GLN A 288 10.33 -8.63 -26.62
C GLN A 288 10.46 -9.50 -25.36
N GLN A 289 10.93 -8.90 -24.25
CA GLN A 289 11.06 -9.59 -22.96
C GLN A 289 9.85 -9.29 -22.07
N LEU A 290 9.32 -10.32 -21.39
CA LEU A 290 8.22 -10.23 -20.41
C LEU A 290 8.64 -9.58 -19.09
N VAL A 291 9.90 -9.80 -18.70
CA VAL A 291 10.46 -9.32 -17.44
C VAL A 291 11.93 -8.96 -17.65
N ILE A 292 12.36 -7.89 -16.98
CA ILE A 292 13.73 -7.41 -16.95
C ILE A 292 14.29 -7.65 -15.54
N ARG A 293 15.45 -8.29 -15.45
CA ARG A 293 16.18 -8.43 -14.19
C ARG A 293 17.04 -7.19 -13.95
N ASP A 294 16.95 -6.64 -12.75
CA ASP A 294 17.74 -5.50 -12.28
C ASP A 294 18.31 -5.84 -10.90
N ASP A 295 19.58 -6.24 -10.86
CA ASP A 295 20.25 -6.81 -9.67
C ASP A 295 19.46 -7.95 -8.99
N ASN A 296 18.87 -7.65 -7.83
CA ASN A 296 18.08 -8.56 -6.99
C ASN A 296 16.56 -8.39 -7.16
N ARG A 297 16.14 -7.57 -8.13
CA ARG A 297 14.75 -7.28 -8.41
C ARG A 297 14.37 -7.61 -9.84
N PHE A 298 13.07 -7.73 -10.05
CA PHE A 298 12.46 -8.01 -11.33
C PHE A 298 11.47 -6.93 -11.68
N LEU A 299 11.49 -6.52 -12.94
CA LEU A 299 10.60 -5.53 -13.50
C LEU A 299 9.72 -6.13 -14.57
N PHE A 300 8.42 -5.96 -14.45
CA PHE A 300 7.48 -6.16 -15.55
C PHE A 300 6.37 -5.10 -15.53
N ILE A 301 5.67 -4.96 -16.64
CA ILE A 301 4.61 -3.97 -16.84
C ILE A 301 3.36 -4.68 -17.33
N GLN A 302 2.21 -4.26 -16.83
CA GLN A 302 0.90 -4.75 -17.24
C GLN A 302 -0.08 -3.60 -17.43
N THR A 303 -1.19 -3.85 -18.12
CA THR A 303 -2.27 -2.86 -18.27
C THR A 303 -2.88 -2.50 -16.92
N PHE A 304 -3.28 -1.24 -16.76
CA PHE A 304 -4.07 -0.81 -15.61
C PHE A 304 -5.55 -1.14 -15.85
N ILE A 305 -6.21 -1.73 -14.85
CA ILE A 305 -7.64 -2.04 -14.89
C ILE A 305 -8.41 -0.96 -14.13
N GLU A 306 -9.30 -0.26 -14.84
CA GLU A 306 -10.16 0.78 -14.27
C GLU A 306 -11.36 0.15 -13.55
N GLY A 307 -11.27 0.01 -12.23
CA GLY A 307 -12.34 -0.55 -11.41
C GLY A 307 -12.10 -0.35 -9.93
N VAL A 308 -12.86 -1.09 -9.12
CA VAL A 308 -12.79 -1.05 -7.66
C VAL A 308 -12.62 -2.46 -7.10
N GLU A 309 -11.91 -2.55 -5.98
CA GLU A 309 -11.91 -3.78 -5.18
C GLU A 309 -13.35 -4.05 -4.68
N PRO A 310 -13.83 -5.31 -4.76
CA PRO A 310 -15.17 -5.67 -4.30
C PRO A 310 -15.33 -5.40 -2.80
N THR A 311 -16.32 -4.58 -2.45
CA THR A 311 -16.65 -4.31 -1.05
C THR A 311 -17.27 -5.53 -0.38
N ARG A 312 -17.28 -5.52 0.96
CA ARG A 312 -17.95 -6.56 1.73
C ARG A 312 -19.43 -6.70 1.40
N GLU A 313 -20.10 -5.59 1.10
CA GLU A 313 -21.52 -5.61 0.73
C GLU A 313 -21.77 -6.40 -0.56
N ILE A 314 -20.87 -6.29 -1.54
CA ILE A 314 -20.93 -7.09 -2.77
C ILE A 314 -20.78 -8.57 -2.43
N LEU A 315 -19.77 -8.92 -1.62
CA LEU A 315 -19.54 -10.31 -1.23
C LEU A 315 -20.74 -10.94 -0.50
N ASP A 316 -21.46 -10.18 0.32
CA ASP A 316 -22.59 -10.70 1.09
C ASP A 316 -23.93 -10.72 0.35
N LYS A 317 -24.08 -9.94 -0.74
CA LYS A 317 -25.39 -9.75 -1.40
C LYS A 317 -25.41 -10.13 -2.88
N ASP A 318 -24.26 -10.29 -3.52
CA ASP A 318 -24.14 -10.52 -4.96
C ASP A 318 -23.61 -11.93 -5.25
N ASP A 319 -24.53 -12.87 -5.38
CA ASP A 319 -24.20 -14.24 -5.78
C ASP A 319 -23.62 -14.30 -7.20
N ILE A 320 -23.98 -13.36 -8.08
CA ILE A 320 -23.46 -13.34 -9.46
C ILE A 320 -21.96 -13.08 -9.42
N TYR A 321 -21.49 -12.17 -8.56
CA TYR A 321 -20.07 -11.95 -8.35
C TYR A 321 -19.36 -13.25 -7.90
N LEU A 322 -19.91 -13.95 -6.90
CA LEU A 322 -19.31 -15.17 -6.36
C LEU A 322 -19.29 -16.31 -7.39
N HIS A 323 -20.37 -16.48 -8.14
CA HIS A 323 -20.44 -17.42 -9.25
C HIS A 323 -19.38 -17.13 -10.31
N LYS A 324 -19.21 -15.85 -10.70
CA LYS A 324 -18.19 -15.44 -11.67
C LYS A 324 -16.78 -15.71 -11.14
N MET A 325 -16.50 -15.44 -9.87
CA MET A 325 -15.21 -15.77 -9.26
C MET A 325 -14.93 -17.27 -9.31
N GLY A 326 -15.92 -18.11 -8.97
CA GLY A 326 -15.79 -19.56 -9.07
C GLY A 326 -15.53 -20.02 -10.51
N HIS A 327 -16.27 -19.45 -11.47
CA HIS A 327 -16.08 -19.70 -12.89
C HIS A 327 -14.67 -19.33 -13.38
N LEU A 328 -14.16 -18.17 -12.98
CA LEU A 328 -12.81 -17.71 -13.31
C LEU A 328 -11.74 -18.65 -12.74
N LEU A 329 -11.90 -19.16 -11.52
CA LEU A 329 -10.94 -20.16 -11.01
C LEU A 329 -11.01 -21.49 -11.78
N ALA A 330 -12.20 -21.91 -12.21
CA ALA A 330 -12.35 -23.10 -13.04
C ALA A 330 -11.74 -22.92 -14.45
N GLN A 331 -11.91 -21.76 -15.07
CA GLN A 331 -11.25 -21.40 -16.34
C GLN A 331 -9.73 -21.40 -16.21
N TRP A 332 -9.20 -20.86 -15.11
CA TRP A 332 -7.77 -20.90 -14.79
C TRP A 332 -7.25 -22.34 -14.80
N ARG A 333 -7.95 -23.27 -14.11
CA ARG A 333 -7.60 -24.69 -14.08
C ARG A 333 -7.53 -25.30 -15.48
N ILE A 334 -8.49 -24.98 -16.36
CA ILE A 334 -8.51 -25.48 -17.74
C ILE A 334 -7.27 -25.01 -18.50
N ALA A 335 -6.99 -23.70 -18.50
CA ALA A 335 -5.82 -23.14 -19.19
C ALA A 335 -4.51 -23.68 -18.61
N SER A 336 -4.43 -23.77 -17.28
CA SER A 336 -3.25 -24.25 -16.56
C SER A 336 -2.95 -25.72 -16.84
N ARG A 337 -3.97 -26.56 -17.05
CA ARG A 337 -3.80 -27.97 -17.43
C ARG A 337 -3.06 -28.08 -18.77
N GLU A 338 -3.44 -27.25 -19.74
CA GLU A 338 -2.83 -27.24 -21.07
C GLU A 338 -1.41 -26.66 -20.99
N TYR A 339 -1.22 -25.56 -20.27
CA TYR A 339 0.10 -24.95 -20.08
C TYR A 339 1.09 -25.85 -19.33
N SER A 340 0.68 -26.48 -18.24
CA SER A 340 1.56 -27.27 -17.38
C SER A 340 2.05 -28.56 -18.04
N SER A 341 1.36 -29.05 -19.08
CA SER A 341 1.85 -30.17 -19.90
C SER A 341 3.19 -29.86 -20.60
N SER A 342 3.57 -28.58 -20.70
CA SER A 342 4.77 -28.10 -21.38
C SER A 342 5.93 -27.72 -20.46
N ILE A 343 5.74 -27.72 -19.13
CA ILE A 343 6.74 -27.26 -18.16
C ILE A 343 7.39 -28.47 -17.46
N GLN A 344 8.73 -28.47 -17.38
CA GLN A 344 9.45 -29.41 -16.53
C GLN A 344 9.45 -28.92 -15.08
N ILE A 345 8.94 -29.76 -14.18
CA ILE A 345 8.86 -29.47 -12.74
C ILE A 345 9.66 -30.55 -12.03
N GLU A 346 10.59 -30.14 -11.17
CA GLU A 346 11.31 -31.07 -10.31
C GLU A 346 10.36 -31.73 -9.30
N GLU A 347 10.55 -33.02 -9.06
CA GLU A 347 9.69 -33.78 -8.15
C GLU A 347 9.65 -33.16 -6.74
N GLU A 348 10.75 -32.52 -6.32
CA GLU A 348 10.91 -31.95 -4.98
C GLU A 348 10.03 -30.71 -4.73
N ASP A 349 9.59 -30.03 -5.79
CA ASP A 349 8.78 -28.82 -5.72
C ASP A 349 7.28 -29.11 -5.84
N ARG A 350 6.92 -30.36 -6.12
CA ARG A 350 5.52 -30.78 -6.17
C ARG A 350 4.95 -30.78 -4.77
N GLU A 351 3.91 -29.97 -4.56
CA GLU A 351 3.15 -29.98 -3.32
C GLU A 351 2.67 -31.41 -2.99
N LEU A 352 2.66 -31.75 -1.70
CA LEU A 352 2.36 -33.08 -1.14
C LEU A 352 3.51 -34.10 -1.16
N THR A 353 4.67 -33.79 -1.74
CA THR A 353 5.87 -34.65 -1.63
C THR A 353 6.60 -34.45 -0.32
N ASP A 354 7.24 -35.50 0.20
CA ASP A 354 8.04 -35.42 1.43
C ASP A 354 9.15 -34.36 1.36
N GLN A 355 9.71 -34.12 0.17
CA GLN A 355 10.72 -33.08 -0.06
C GLN A 355 10.12 -31.67 0.07
N TRP A 356 9.00 -31.40 -0.61
CA TRP A 356 8.29 -30.13 -0.48
C TRP A 356 7.96 -29.85 0.99
N TRP A 357 7.42 -30.85 1.69
CA TRP A 357 7.08 -30.73 3.12
C TRP A 357 8.28 -30.48 4.03
N LYS A 358 9.48 -30.96 3.69
CA LYS A 358 10.71 -30.69 4.45
C LYS A 358 11.19 -29.26 4.25
N LYS A 359 10.95 -28.66 3.08
CA LYS A 359 11.26 -27.24 2.81
C LYS A 359 10.37 -26.31 3.64
N GLN A 360 9.14 -26.74 3.93
CA GLN A 360 8.20 -26.00 4.78
C GLN A 360 8.56 -26.03 6.28
N THR A 361 9.78 -26.39 6.71
CA THR A 361 10.13 -26.46 8.14
C THR A 361 9.81 -25.16 8.86
N ILE A 362 8.92 -25.24 9.84
CA ILE A 362 8.44 -24.09 10.60
C ILE A 362 9.05 -24.10 12.00
N GLN A 363 9.83 -23.08 12.34
CA GLN A 363 10.48 -22.95 13.65
C GLN A 363 9.65 -22.01 14.54
N ASN A 364 9.54 -22.32 15.84
CA ASN A 364 8.89 -21.48 16.86
C ASN A 364 7.42 -21.12 16.57
N VAL A 365 6.62 -22.08 16.09
CA VAL A 365 5.19 -21.91 15.83
C VAL A 365 4.36 -22.23 17.06
N ASP A 366 3.19 -21.58 17.19
CA ASP A 366 2.13 -21.99 18.09
C ASP A 366 1.85 -23.52 18.00
N PRO A 367 1.84 -24.25 19.14
CA PRO A 367 1.62 -25.69 19.16
C PRO A 367 0.31 -26.16 18.48
N PHE A 368 -0.75 -25.35 18.52
CA PHE A 368 -2.02 -25.65 17.86
C PHE A 368 -1.86 -25.66 16.33
N LEU A 369 -1.21 -24.64 15.77
CA LEU A 369 -0.96 -24.55 14.33
C LEU A 369 -0.02 -25.68 13.87
N LEU A 370 1.03 -25.98 14.64
CA LEU A 370 1.93 -27.09 14.34
C LEU A 370 1.19 -28.45 14.36
N SER A 371 0.31 -28.66 15.35
CA SER A 371 -0.50 -29.87 15.43
C SER A 371 -1.43 -30.01 14.20
N ASN A 372 -2.10 -28.92 13.82
CA ASN A 372 -2.95 -28.90 12.62
C ASN A 372 -2.15 -29.20 11.35
N PHE A 373 -1.01 -28.52 11.16
CA PHE A 373 -0.12 -28.75 10.02
C PHE A 373 0.29 -30.22 9.90
N LEU A 374 0.73 -30.83 11.01
CA LEU A 374 1.17 -32.23 11.02
C LEU A 374 0.02 -33.21 10.76
N GLU A 375 -1.18 -32.94 11.28
CA GLU A 375 -2.38 -33.72 11.01
C GLU A 375 -2.77 -33.65 9.53
N CYS A 376 -2.89 -32.45 8.98
CA CYS A 376 -3.20 -32.21 7.57
C CYS A 376 -2.18 -32.88 6.65
N LYS A 377 -0.89 -32.65 6.91
CA LYS A 377 0.21 -33.27 6.16
C LYS A 377 0.09 -34.80 6.18
N LYS A 378 -0.10 -35.40 7.36
CA LYS A 378 -0.22 -36.86 7.50
C LYS A 378 -1.43 -37.39 6.73
N TYR A 379 -2.57 -36.70 6.78
CA TYR A 379 -3.76 -37.10 6.04
C TYR A 379 -3.53 -37.04 4.53
N LEU A 380 -3.04 -35.90 4.02
CA LEU A 380 -2.87 -35.66 2.60
C LEU A 380 -1.82 -36.58 1.97
N ILE A 381 -0.73 -36.90 2.68
CA ILE A 381 0.25 -37.91 2.25
C ILE A 381 -0.39 -39.30 2.12
N ASN A 382 -1.25 -39.68 3.08
CA ASN A 382 -1.85 -41.02 3.12
C ASN A 382 -3.01 -41.21 2.14
N LEU A 383 -3.61 -40.11 1.66
CA LEU A 383 -4.78 -40.18 0.80
C LEU A 383 -4.50 -40.90 -0.54
N LYS A 384 -3.23 -40.93 -0.99
CA LYS A 384 -2.76 -41.60 -2.22
C LYS A 384 -3.64 -41.33 -3.45
N ALA A 385 -4.36 -40.21 -3.45
CA ALA A 385 -5.23 -39.79 -4.54
C ALA A 385 -4.39 -39.13 -5.64
N ASN A 386 -4.73 -39.44 -6.89
CA ASN A 386 -4.09 -38.80 -8.03
C ASN A 386 -4.83 -37.49 -8.36
N PHE A 387 -4.53 -36.44 -7.60
CA PHE A 387 -5.08 -35.12 -7.87
C PHE A 387 -4.49 -34.54 -9.15
N GLU A 388 -5.33 -33.90 -9.93
CA GLU A 388 -4.87 -33.09 -11.05
C GLU A 388 -4.04 -31.91 -10.54
N ARG A 389 -3.04 -31.55 -11.36
CA ARG A 389 -2.02 -30.56 -11.02
C ARG A 389 -1.79 -29.61 -12.18
N GLY A 390 -1.32 -28.44 -11.83
CA GLY A 390 -0.83 -27.42 -12.75
C GLY A 390 -0.40 -26.18 -11.98
N LEU A 391 -0.20 -25.09 -12.70
CA LEU A 391 -0.02 -23.78 -12.12
C LEU A 391 -1.32 -23.34 -11.44
N ILE A 392 -1.30 -23.14 -10.13
CA ILE A 392 -2.38 -22.51 -9.36
C ILE A 392 -2.06 -21.03 -9.15
N HIS A 393 -3.05 -20.19 -8.90
CA HIS A 393 -2.83 -18.80 -8.51
C HIS A 393 -2.22 -18.70 -7.11
N ASN A 394 -2.59 -19.62 -6.20
CA ASN A 394 -2.09 -19.75 -4.83
C ASN A 394 -2.54 -18.64 -3.85
N ASP A 395 -3.14 -17.57 -4.36
CA ASP A 395 -3.69 -16.43 -3.61
C ASP A 395 -5.01 -15.92 -4.22
N PHE A 396 -5.85 -16.85 -4.72
CA PHE A 396 -7.09 -16.50 -5.42
C PHE A 396 -8.19 -16.10 -4.42
N HIS A 397 -8.39 -14.80 -4.22
CA HIS A 397 -9.44 -14.26 -3.36
C HIS A 397 -9.95 -12.88 -3.82
N ALA A 398 -11.04 -12.39 -3.21
CA ALA A 398 -11.71 -11.16 -3.61
C ALA A 398 -10.80 -9.90 -3.64
N ASN A 399 -9.85 -9.77 -2.70
CA ASN A 399 -8.94 -8.62 -2.69
C ASN A 399 -7.93 -8.62 -3.87
N ASN A 400 -7.74 -9.77 -4.53
CA ASN A 400 -6.94 -9.91 -5.76
C ASN A 400 -7.85 -9.90 -7.00
N SER A 401 -8.95 -9.14 -6.92
CA SER A 401 -9.85 -8.91 -8.04
C SER A 401 -10.26 -7.44 -8.14
N ILE A 402 -10.48 -6.99 -9.37
CA ILE A 402 -10.95 -5.65 -9.69
C ILE A 402 -12.26 -5.77 -10.45
N MET A 403 -13.32 -5.16 -9.92
CA MET A 403 -14.61 -5.09 -10.58
C MET A 403 -14.74 -3.77 -11.34
N THR A 404 -14.97 -3.86 -12.65
CA THR A 404 -15.16 -2.71 -13.53
C THR A 404 -16.62 -2.24 -13.53
N ASN A 405 -16.88 -1.03 -14.04
CA ASN A 405 -18.23 -0.42 -14.04
C ASN A 405 -19.27 -1.20 -14.85
N ASP A 406 -18.84 -1.98 -15.84
CA ASP A 406 -19.67 -2.88 -16.65
C ASP A 406 -19.87 -4.27 -16.01
N GLY A 407 -19.36 -4.48 -14.79
CA GLY A 407 -19.56 -5.71 -14.02
C GLY A 407 -18.64 -6.87 -14.41
N ASN A 408 -17.57 -6.59 -15.16
CA ASN A 408 -16.48 -7.54 -15.41
C ASN A 408 -15.57 -7.62 -14.19
N ILE A 409 -14.98 -8.81 -13.97
CA ILE A 409 -14.11 -9.08 -12.82
C ILE A 409 -12.76 -9.49 -13.38
N PHE A 410 -11.74 -8.68 -13.10
CA PHE A 410 -10.36 -8.96 -13.49
C PHE A 410 -9.60 -9.53 -12.32
N ILE A 411 -8.93 -10.67 -12.52
CA ILE A 411 -8.04 -11.26 -11.52
C ILE A 411 -6.64 -10.65 -11.69
N ILE A 412 -5.99 -10.33 -10.57
CA ILE A 412 -4.69 -9.67 -10.54
C ILE A 412 -3.71 -10.39 -9.61
N ASP A 413 -2.43 -10.02 -9.71
CA ASP A 413 -1.33 -10.43 -8.82
C ASP A 413 -0.94 -11.91 -8.86
N PHE A 414 -0.38 -12.33 -10.00
CA PHE A 414 -0.08 -13.73 -10.26
C PHE A 414 1.30 -14.15 -9.71
N VAL A 415 2.00 -13.29 -8.97
CA VAL A 415 3.41 -13.51 -8.58
C VAL A 415 3.60 -14.71 -7.64
N ASP A 416 2.57 -15.05 -6.87
CA ASP A 416 2.53 -16.21 -5.96
C ASP A 416 2.10 -17.51 -6.66
N ALA A 417 1.80 -17.44 -7.96
CA ALA A 417 1.42 -18.61 -8.72
C ALA A 417 2.53 -19.66 -8.70
N CYS A 418 2.14 -20.91 -8.46
CA CYS A 418 3.09 -22.00 -8.31
C CYS A 418 2.48 -23.33 -8.75
N GLN A 419 3.32 -24.34 -8.92
CA GLN A 419 2.89 -25.66 -9.34
C GLN A 419 2.37 -26.47 -8.15
N SER A 420 1.11 -26.88 -8.21
CA SER A 420 0.43 -27.54 -7.10
C SER A 420 -0.79 -28.35 -7.62
N VAL A 421 -1.52 -28.99 -6.70
CA VAL A 421 -2.82 -29.60 -6.99
C VAL A 421 -3.89 -28.51 -7.09
N PHE A 422 -4.77 -28.57 -8.10
CA PHE A 422 -5.79 -27.52 -8.30
C PHE A 422 -6.74 -27.33 -7.11
N VAL A 423 -6.97 -28.39 -6.34
CA VAL A 423 -7.81 -28.34 -5.13
C VAL A 423 -7.21 -27.45 -4.03
N ALA A 424 -5.90 -27.19 -4.04
CA ALA A 424 -5.26 -26.28 -3.09
C ALA A 424 -5.64 -24.82 -3.35
N ASP A 425 -5.79 -24.41 -4.62
CA ASP A 425 -6.23 -23.07 -4.99
C ASP A 425 -7.70 -22.83 -4.60
N LEU A 426 -8.54 -23.83 -4.85
CA LEU A 426 -9.93 -23.83 -4.40
C LEU A 426 -10.01 -23.70 -2.88
N ALA A 427 -9.14 -24.42 -2.16
CA ALA A 427 -9.06 -24.33 -0.70
C ALA A 427 -8.64 -22.95 -0.21
N THR A 428 -7.71 -22.27 -0.92
CA THR A 428 -7.35 -20.87 -0.63
C THR A 428 -8.57 -19.98 -0.68
N SER A 429 -9.30 -19.97 -1.81
CA SER A 429 -10.49 -19.14 -1.97
C SER A 429 -11.53 -19.42 -0.89
N LEU A 430 -11.77 -20.70 -0.57
CA LEU A 430 -12.77 -21.10 0.41
C LEU A 430 -12.46 -20.61 1.82
N PHE A 431 -11.21 -20.70 2.29
CA PHE A 431 -10.93 -20.18 3.63
C PHE A 431 -11.12 -18.67 3.71
N HIS A 432 -10.76 -17.91 2.67
CA HIS A 432 -11.01 -16.46 2.60
C HIS A 432 -12.51 -16.12 2.63
N LEU A 433 -13.35 -16.92 1.98
CA LEU A 433 -14.80 -16.75 2.03
C LEU A 433 -15.38 -17.14 3.40
N LEU A 434 -14.83 -18.17 4.03
CA LEU A 434 -15.32 -18.71 5.31
C LEU A 434 -14.81 -17.97 6.55
N VAL A 435 -13.73 -17.20 6.45
CA VAL A 435 -13.03 -16.59 7.61
C VAL A 435 -13.93 -15.70 8.45
N ASP A 436 -14.95 -15.11 7.82
CA ASP A 436 -15.97 -14.34 8.50
C ASP A 436 -17.22 -15.20 8.76
N GLN A 437 -17.59 -15.25 10.04
CA GLN A 437 -18.67 -16.06 10.59
C GLN A 437 -20.04 -15.68 10.02
N GLN A 438 -20.24 -14.43 9.57
CA GLN A 438 -21.49 -14.02 8.95
C GLN A 438 -21.45 -14.32 7.44
N ASN A 439 -22.45 -15.06 6.96
CA ASN A 439 -22.66 -15.42 5.56
C ASN A 439 -21.52 -16.20 4.87
N GLY A 440 -20.46 -16.63 5.58
CA GLY A 440 -19.31 -17.30 4.95
C GLY A 440 -19.68 -18.59 4.22
N GLU A 441 -20.58 -19.39 4.80
CA GLU A 441 -21.07 -20.64 4.18
C GLU A 441 -21.87 -20.37 2.90
N HIS A 442 -22.73 -19.35 2.90
CA HIS A 442 -23.47 -18.90 1.71
C HIS A 442 -22.51 -18.45 0.61
N ARG A 443 -21.51 -17.64 0.97
CA ARG A 443 -20.51 -17.14 0.03
C ARG A 443 -19.71 -18.26 -0.62
N ALA A 444 -19.23 -19.20 0.20
CA ALA A 444 -18.53 -20.39 -0.24
C ALA A 444 -19.41 -21.28 -1.14
N GLN A 445 -20.70 -21.42 -0.81
CA GLN A 445 -21.65 -22.19 -1.61
C GLN A 445 -21.87 -21.59 -2.99
N ALA A 446 -22.17 -20.29 -3.11
CA ALA A 446 -22.36 -19.62 -4.40
C ALA A 446 -21.07 -19.66 -5.26
N PHE A 447 -19.91 -19.48 -4.63
CA PHE A 447 -18.61 -19.63 -5.30
C PHE A 447 -18.40 -21.06 -5.84
N LEU A 448 -18.62 -22.09 -5.02
CA LEU A 448 -18.53 -23.49 -5.44
C LEU A 448 -19.52 -23.82 -6.56
N GLN A 449 -20.71 -23.23 -6.53
CA GLN A 449 -21.70 -23.36 -7.59
C GLN A 449 -21.17 -22.80 -8.92
N GLY A 450 -20.53 -21.65 -8.91
CA GLY A 450 -19.89 -21.09 -10.10
C GLY A 450 -18.73 -21.95 -10.61
N TYR A 451 -17.89 -22.45 -9.71
CA TYR A 451 -16.75 -23.30 -10.06
C TYR A 451 -17.19 -24.64 -10.68
N GLN A 452 -18.12 -25.35 -10.03
CA GLN A 452 -18.56 -26.69 -10.48
C GLN A 452 -19.39 -26.68 -11.76
N GLN A 453 -19.98 -25.54 -12.15
CA GLN A 453 -20.63 -25.38 -13.46
C GLN A 453 -19.64 -25.56 -14.62
N THR A 454 -18.35 -25.27 -14.40
CA THR A 454 -17.31 -25.33 -15.44
C THR A 454 -16.36 -26.49 -15.25
N THR A 455 -16.01 -26.82 -14.01
CA THR A 455 -15.17 -27.99 -13.71
C THR A 455 -15.75 -28.76 -12.53
N PRO A 456 -16.47 -29.87 -12.77
CA PRO A 456 -17.01 -30.71 -11.72
C PRO A 456 -15.91 -31.26 -10.82
N LEU A 457 -16.11 -31.19 -9.50
CA LEU A 457 -15.18 -31.78 -8.55
C LEU A 457 -15.36 -33.29 -8.49
N ILE A 458 -14.25 -34.03 -8.48
CA ILE A 458 -14.30 -35.48 -8.28
C ILE A 458 -14.46 -35.81 -6.79
N LYS A 459 -14.88 -37.05 -6.51
CA LYS A 459 -15.14 -37.52 -5.15
C LYS A 459 -13.91 -37.39 -4.24
N GLU A 460 -12.72 -37.64 -4.78
CA GLU A 460 -11.45 -37.53 -4.08
C GLU A 460 -11.15 -36.07 -3.67
N GLU A 461 -11.41 -35.11 -4.55
CA GLU A 461 -11.26 -33.67 -4.27
C GLU A 461 -12.23 -33.24 -3.17
N ILE A 462 -13.51 -33.59 -3.30
CA ILE A 462 -14.54 -33.27 -2.30
C ILE A 462 -14.19 -33.84 -0.93
N ASN A 463 -13.68 -35.08 -0.86
CA ASN A 463 -13.30 -35.72 0.41
C ASN A 463 -12.02 -35.15 1.03
N ALA A 464 -11.18 -34.49 0.24
CA ALA A 464 -9.92 -33.90 0.72
C ALA A 464 -10.05 -32.40 1.04
N LEU A 465 -11.11 -31.75 0.56
CA LEU A 465 -11.21 -30.29 0.55
C LEU A 465 -11.19 -29.66 1.94
N ASP A 466 -11.91 -30.21 2.92
CA ASP A 466 -11.82 -29.74 4.32
C ASP A 466 -10.37 -29.76 4.83
N MET A 467 -9.59 -30.79 4.46
CA MET A 467 -8.21 -30.92 4.88
C MET A 467 -7.30 -29.92 4.16
N PHE A 468 -7.52 -29.66 2.87
CA PHE A 468 -6.79 -28.62 2.14
C PHE A 468 -7.12 -27.21 2.66
N VAL A 469 -8.38 -26.93 3.00
CA VAL A 469 -8.80 -25.65 3.60
C VAL A 469 -8.11 -25.44 4.95
N ARG A 470 -8.16 -26.44 5.84
CA ARG A 470 -7.42 -26.39 7.12
C ARG A 470 -5.93 -26.21 6.90
N PHE A 471 -5.37 -26.89 5.90
CA PHE A 471 -3.96 -26.85 5.59
C PHE A 471 -3.50 -25.46 5.11
N LYS A 472 -4.15 -24.91 4.08
CA LYS A 472 -3.85 -23.59 3.52
C LYS A 472 -4.10 -22.48 4.52
N LEU A 473 -5.18 -22.56 5.29
CA LEU A 473 -5.45 -21.63 6.40
C LEU A 473 -4.35 -21.66 7.46
N THR A 474 -3.88 -22.85 7.84
CA THR A 474 -2.78 -22.99 8.82
C THR A 474 -1.49 -22.35 8.30
N LEU A 475 -1.14 -22.59 7.03
CA LEU A 475 0.04 -21.96 6.42
C LEU A 475 -0.07 -20.44 6.35
N SER A 476 -1.23 -19.93 5.92
CA SER A 476 -1.50 -18.49 5.84
C SER A 476 -1.37 -17.81 7.21
N ILE A 477 -1.92 -18.39 8.29
CA ILE A 477 -1.76 -17.85 9.65
C ILE A 477 -0.28 -17.80 10.05
N ILE A 478 0.48 -18.84 9.73
CA ILE A 478 1.91 -18.92 10.07
C ILE A 478 2.71 -17.85 9.32
N GLU A 479 2.42 -17.63 8.05
CA GLU A 479 3.04 -16.60 7.23
C GLU A 479 2.68 -15.20 7.74
N ASP A 480 1.41 -14.94 8.02
CA ASP A 480 0.94 -13.68 8.58
C ASP A 480 1.58 -13.37 9.94
N LEU A 481 1.75 -14.37 10.81
CA LEU A 481 2.42 -14.22 12.12
C LEU A 481 3.94 -14.05 12.01
N ARG A 482 4.57 -14.53 10.95
CA ARG A 482 5.99 -14.31 10.69
C ARG A 482 6.22 -12.88 10.20
N ASP A 483 5.32 -12.39 9.37
CA ASP A 483 5.49 -11.11 8.67
C ASP A 483 4.90 -9.94 9.51
N SER A 484 3.94 -10.22 10.39
CA SER A 484 3.40 -9.27 11.38
C SER A 484 3.93 -9.56 12.79
N ASN A 485 4.40 -8.52 13.50
CA ASN A 485 4.67 -8.61 14.94
C ASN A 485 3.38 -8.43 15.78
N ASP A 486 2.21 -8.52 15.16
CA ASP A 486 0.91 -8.19 15.79
C ASP A 486 -0.04 -9.38 15.73
N THR A 487 0.05 -10.23 16.76
CA THR A 487 -0.84 -11.39 16.95
C THR A 487 -2.30 -11.00 17.18
N ASP A 488 -2.59 -9.73 17.50
CA ASP A 488 -3.93 -9.23 17.78
C ASP A 488 -4.64 -8.70 16.52
N HIS A 489 -4.04 -8.89 15.34
CA HIS A 489 -4.64 -8.47 14.07
C HIS A 489 -6.01 -9.16 13.87
N PRO A 490 -7.11 -8.40 13.64
CA PRO A 490 -8.47 -8.95 13.58
C PRO A 490 -8.67 -10.07 12.55
N PHE A 491 -7.96 -9.99 11.42
CA PHE A 491 -8.00 -11.04 10.39
C PHE A 491 -7.40 -12.35 10.90
N ILE A 492 -6.22 -12.29 11.54
CA ILE A 492 -5.54 -13.48 12.08
C ILE A 492 -6.43 -14.15 13.14
N GLN A 493 -7.08 -13.37 14.00
CA GLN A 493 -8.04 -13.87 14.98
C GLN A 493 -9.25 -14.58 14.34
N SER A 494 -9.75 -14.03 13.23
CA SER A 494 -10.83 -14.64 12.46
C SER A 494 -10.39 -15.96 11.81
N CYS A 495 -9.16 -16.02 11.29
CA CYS A 495 -8.54 -17.23 10.79
C CYS A 495 -8.41 -18.32 11.87
N PHE A 496 -7.95 -17.97 13.07
CA PHE A 496 -7.91 -18.92 14.20
C PHE A 496 -9.31 -19.44 14.55
N HIS A 497 -10.31 -18.58 14.59
CA HIS A 497 -11.69 -18.99 14.86
C HIS A 497 -12.20 -19.98 13.80
N LEU A 498 -12.01 -19.68 12.51
CA LEU A 498 -12.37 -20.59 11.42
C LEU A 498 -11.64 -21.93 11.56
N LEU A 499 -10.33 -21.92 11.86
CA LEU A 499 -9.55 -23.15 12.03
C LEU A 499 -10.08 -24.01 13.17
N HIS A 500 -10.46 -23.40 14.31
CA HIS A 500 -11.15 -24.11 15.40
C HIS A 500 -12.50 -24.68 14.97
N LYS A 501 -13.30 -23.91 14.20
CA LYS A 501 -14.60 -24.38 13.68
C LYS A 501 -14.41 -25.60 12.77
N LEU A 502 -13.46 -25.56 11.85
CA LEU A 502 -13.17 -26.65 10.92
C LEU A 502 -12.65 -27.91 11.64
N ASN A 503 -11.88 -27.75 12.72
CA ASN A 503 -11.45 -28.88 13.55
C ASN A 503 -12.63 -29.57 14.27
N ASN A 504 -13.63 -28.80 14.69
CA ASN A 504 -14.82 -29.34 15.35
C ASN A 504 -15.86 -29.90 14.37
N HIS A 505 -15.89 -29.39 13.13
CA HIS A 505 -16.84 -29.75 12.08
C HIS A 505 -16.11 -30.24 10.83
N SER A 506 -15.55 -31.45 10.89
CA SER A 506 -14.66 -32.02 9.87
C SER A 506 -15.30 -32.31 8.49
N THR A 507 -16.56 -31.92 8.28
CA THR A 507 -17.30 -32.13 7.02
C THR A 507 -17.99 -30.86 6.51
N LEU A 508 -17.70 -29.69 7.10
CA LEU A 508 -18.35 -28.43 6.74
C LEU A 508 -18.20 -28.14 5.24
N VAL A 509 -16.96 -28.12 4.74
CA VAL A 509 -16.67 -27.71 3.36
C VAL A 509 -17.17 -28.77 2.38
N LYS A 510 -16.96 -30.05 2.70
CA LYS A 510 -17.53 -31.16 1.95
C LYS A 510 -19.04 -31.05 1.79
N ASN A 511 -19.78 -30.67 2.83
CA ASN A 511 -21.23 -30.54 2.74
C ASN A 511 -21.65 -29.40 1.80
N LEU A 512 -20.91 -28.29 1.79
CA LEU A 512 -21.16 -27.18 0.85
C LEU A 512 -21.01 -27.63 -0.61
N CYS A 513 -20.01 -28.48 -0.91
CA CYS A 513 -19.84 -29.04 -2.26
C CYS A 513 -20.98 -29.96 -2.69
N LEU A 514 -21.60 -30.68 -1.75
CA LEU A 514 -22.61 -31.71 -2.02
C LEU A 514 -24.05 -31.18 -2.08
N GLN A 515 -24.30 -29.94 -1.66
CA GLN A 515 -25.61 -29.28 -1.73
C GLN A 515 -26.10 -29.00 -3.17
N HIS A 516 -25.41 -29.52 -4.18
CA HIS A 516 -25.78 -29.51 -5.59
C HIS A 516 -26.66 -30.68 -6.06
N TYR A 517 -26.86 -31.70 -5.22
CA TYR A 517 -27.51 -32.96 -5.61
C TYR A 517 -28.96 -33.12 -5.09
N PHE A 518 -29.60 -32.06 -4.59
CA PHE A 518 -30.99 -32.10 -4.15
C PHE A 518 -31.82 -30.92 -4.65
#